data_AF-A0A9D7Y976-F1
#
_entry.id   AF-A0A9D7Y976-F1
#
_cell.length_a   1.000
_cell.length_b   1.000
_cell.length_c   1.000
_cell.angle_alpha   90.00
_cell.angle_beta   90.00
_cell.angle_gamma   90.00
#
_symmetry.space_group_name_H-M   'P 1'
#
loop_
_entity.id
_entity.type
_entity.pdbx_description
1 polymer ?
#
loop_
_entity_poly.entity_id
_entity_poly.type
_entity_poly.pdbx_seq_one_letter_code
_entity_poly.pdbx_strand_id
1 'polypeptide(L)'
;MRSAIFYILGFFVSLQVLGTPAGPDRKYEVLHDYTHEWLIYNHDLGLFTPYFDENPAEKKSISLKINLDDYPNAFLIIKSKKNNSFLFFNNILKKQLSANHWTIFSLKELKRLTSRSELLLSIYGNASPSDLNVIIGYPGKGGEIQKSDKQESGLFNLTPRNEGPFRSGLVVIFIFNILIMSFLVSNYSKAYKKYFNLYDLTSPAPKENSFLVNKPLDRPNMFFIIFLSILSGFLAILLQQNQIFVIKDSFFFQNGSTFGIILTNFFKVSLIFFIAFVGKYFFILITGKLFNIEKIVDIHFFKILQSSIYFFTLFVIFILILQNTYWGKSIEFKYLVSFLFTVFYTARTFLVYLTINQKGNIKTLYLISYLCIVEVFPIIIGLRMFL
;
A
#
# COMPACT_ATOMS: atom_id res chain seq x y z
N MET A 1 0.14 3.04 29.18
CA MET A 1 0.32 3.47 27.77
C MET A 1 1.57 2.87 27.10
N ARG A 2 2.70 2.66 27.82
CA ARG A 2 3.87 1.90 27.30
C ARG A 2 3.60 0.42 27.00
N SER A 3 2.72 -0.22 27.76
CA SER A 3 2.38 -1.65 27.62
C SER A 3 1.56 -1.97 26.36
N ALA A 4 0.61 -1.11 25.97
CA ALA A 4 -0.24 -1.35 24.79
C ALA A 4 0.54 -1.36 23.46
N ILE A 5 1.60 -0.56 23.37
CA ILE A 5 2.48 -0.50 22.17
C ILE A 5 3.28 -1.81 22.04
N PHE A 6 3.72 -2.42 23.16
CA PHE A 6 4.43 -3.69 23.14
C PHE A 6 3.52 -4.88 22.80
N TYR A 7 2.27 -4.88 23.24
CA TYR A 7 1.31 -5.94 22.86
C TYR A 7 0.90 -5.86 21.38
N ILE A 8 0.79 -4.64 20.83
CA ILE A 8 0.56 -4.45 19.40
C ILE A 8 1.81 -4.85 18.60
N LEU A 9 3.03 -4.58 19.05
CA LEU A 9 4.23 -5.08 18.38
C LEU A 9 4.37 -6.62 18.48
N GLY A 10 3.99 -7.22 19.61
CA GLY A 10 4.09 -8.67 19.84
C GLY A 10 3.09 -9.50 19.03
N PHE A 11 1.89 -9.00 18.80
CA PHE A 11 0.88 -9.68 17.99
C PHE A 11 1.20 -9.69 16.48
N PHE A 12 2.12 -8.83 16.02
CA PHE A 12 2.44 -8.68 14.59
C PHE A 12 3.64 -9.52 14.13
N VAL A 13 4.43 -10.06 15.06
CA VAL A 13 5.52 -11.01 14.72
C VAL A 13 4.95 -12.38 14.34
N SER A 14 3.76 -12.75 14.83
CA SER A 14 3.17 -14.08 14.57
C SER A 14 2.47 -14.21 13.21
N LEU A 15 2.18 -13.12 12.49
CA LEU A 15 1.44 -13.17 11.22
C LEU A 15 2.33 -13.37 9.97
N GLN A 16 3.64 -13.50 10.11
CA GLN A 16 4.56 -13.69 8.97
C GLN A 16 4.69 -15.14 8.47
N VAL A 17 3.83 -16.05 8.93
CA VAL A 17 3.93 -17.49 8.60
C VAL A 17 2.69 -17.93 7.82
N LEU A 18 2.54 -17.51 6.57
CA LEU A 18 1.59 -18.10 5.62
C LEU A 18 2.10 -17.98 4.17
N GLY A 19 3.12 -18.76 3.88
CA GLY A 19 3.45 -19.20 2.52
C GLY A 19 3.80 -20.69 2.62
N THR A 20 3.17 -21.55 1.81
CA THR A 20 3.47 -22.99 1.81
C THR A 20 4.74 -23.22 1.00
N PRO A 21 5.88 -23.53 1.64
CA PRO A 21 7.14 -23.62 0.92
C PRO A 21 7.21 -24.96 0.16
N ALA A 22 7.47 -24.92 -1.14
CA ALA A 22 7.59 -26.10 -2.01
C ALA A 22 8.84 -26.03 -2.91
N GLY A 23 9.05 -27.06 -3.75
CA GLY A 23 10.25 -27.18 -4.60
C GLY A 23 11.45 -27.82 -3.89
N PRO A 24 12.66 -27.83 -4.52
CA PRO A 24 13.86 -28.41 -3.93
C PRO A 24 14.16 -27.75 -2.58
N ASP A 25 14.36 -28.58 -1.55
CA ASP A 25 14.56 -28.17 -0.16
C ASP A 25 13.52 -27.19 0.41
N ARG A 26 12.30 -27.13 -0.15
CA ARG A 26 11.25 -26.15 0.23
C ARG A 26 11.72 -24.68 0.09
N LYS A 27 12.60 -24.41 -0.87
CA LYS A 27 13.19 -23.07 -1.06
C LYS A 27 12.39 -22.17 -2.00
N TYR A 28 11.24 -22.60 -2.52
CA TYR A 28 10.42 -21.81 -3.44
C TYR A 28 9.03 -21.56 -2.86
N GLU A 29 8.57 -20.32 -2.95
CA GLU A 29 7.19 -19.96 -2.65
C GLU A 29 6.35 -20.25 -3.89
N VAL A 30 5.31 -21.07 -3.74
CA VAL A 30 4.43 -21.50 -4.83
C VAL A 30 3.52 -20.34 -5.22
N LEU A 31 3.57 -19.92 -6.48
CA LEU A 31 2.61 -18.98 -7.05
C LEU A 31 1.45 -19.71 -7.71
N HIS A 32 1.78 -20.77 -8.47
CA HIS A 32 0.80 -21.56 -9.20
C HIS A 32 1.24 -23.01 -9.31
N ASP A 33 0.32 -23.92 -9.04
CA ASP A 33 0.52 -25.37 -9.15
C ASP A 33 -0.24 -25.89 -10.36
N TYR A 34 0.50 -26.39 -11.34
CA TYR A 34 -0.03 -26.87 -12.61
C TYR A 34 -0.36 -28.37 -12.61
N THR A 35 -0.29 -29.04 -11.46
CA THR A 35 -0.47 -30.49 -11.33
C THR A 35 -1.82 -31.01 -11.86
N HIS A 36 -2.85 -30.16 -11.95
CA HIS A 36 -4.20 -30.54 -12.42
C HIS A 36 -4.60 -29.95 -13.79
N GLU A 37 -3.71 -29.21 -14.47
CA GLU A 37 -4.04 -28.44 -15.68
C GLU A 37 -3.46 -29.05 -16.97
N TRP A 38 -3.30 -30.37 -16.98
CA TRP A 38 -2.69 -31.08 -18.09
C TRP A 38 -3.59 -31.15 -19.32
N LEU A 39 -2.98 -30.95 -20.50
CA LEU A 39 -3.62 -30.98 -21.81
C LEU A 39 -3.05 -32.13 -22.64
N ILE A 40 -3.88 -32.73 -23.47
CA ILE A 40 -3.49 -33.76 -24.43
C ILE A 40 -3.93 -33.33 -25.82
N TYR A 41 -3.09 -33.65 -26.80
CA TYR A 41 -3.44 -33.47 -28.20
C TYR A 41 -4.38 -34.58 -28.67
N ASN A 42 -5.58 -34.22 -29.11
CA ASN A 42 -6.52 -35.15 -29.73
C ASN A 42 -6.35 -35.11 -31.26
N HIS A 43 -5.96 -36.23 -31.86
CA HIS A 43 -5.72 -36.34 -33.30
C HIS A 43 -7.00 -36.20 -34.13
N ASP A 44 -8.17 -36.58 -33.60
CA ASP A 44 -9.45 -36.53 -34.33
C ASP A 44 -9.99 -35.10 -34.45
N LEU A 45 -9.68 -34.26 -33.47
CA LEU A 45 -10.16 -32.87 -33.38
C LEU A 45 -9.11 -31.83 -33.74
N GLY A 46 -7.83 -32.22 -33.86
CA GLY A 46 -6.72 -31.30 -34.12
C GLY A 46 -6.49 -30.26 -33.02
N LEU A 47 -6.99 -30.52 -31.80
CA LEU A 47 -7.03 -29.56 -30.70
C LEU A 47 -6.51 -30.19 -29.40
N PHE A 48 -6.05 -29.32 -28.49
CA PHE A 48 -5.65 -29.73 -27.14
C PHE A 48 -6.88 -29.79 -26.22
N THR A 49 -7.15 -30.97 -25.64
CA THR A 49 -8.24 -31.21 -24.69
C THR A 49 -7.70 -31.48 -23.28
N PRO A 50 -8.44 -31.14 -22.22
CA PRO A 50 -8.04 -31.46 -20.84
C PRO A 50 -7.83 -32.97 -20.64
N TYR A 51 -6.88 -33.34 -19.79
CA TYR A 51 -6.66 -34.73 -19.42
C TYR A 51 -7.79 -35.25 -18.53
N PHE A 52 -8.40 -36.35 -18.94
CA PHE A 52 -9.29 -37.17 -18.11
C PHE A 52 -8.70 -38.59 -18.04
N ASP A 53 -8.78 -39.20 -16.86
CA ASP A 53 -8.06 -40.43 -16.47
C ASP A 53 -8.60 -41.73 -17.12
N GLU A 54 -9.36 -41.60 -18.22
CA GLU A 54 -10.18 -42.70 -18.77
C GLU A 54 -9.41 -43.72 -19.63
N ASN A 55 -8.11 -43.54 -19.88
CA ASN A 55 -7.23 -44.63 -20.35
C ASN A 55 -5.74 -44.23 -20.33
N PRO A 56 -4.94 -44.66 -19.33
CA PRO A 56 -3.55 -44.24 -19.19
C PRO A 56 -2.57 -44.93 -20.16
N ALA A 57 -2.99 -46.01 -20.85
CA ALA A 57 -2.09 -46.88 -21.61
C ALA A 57 -1.70 -46.36 -23.01
N GLU A 58 -2.48 -45.47 -23.61
CA GLU A 58 -2.27 -45.05 -25.02
C GLU A 58 -1.51 -43.72 -25.18
N LYS A 59 -1.34 -42.94 -24.11
CA LYS A 59 -0.99 -41.52 -24.26
C LYS A 59 0.42 -41.24 -23.73
N LYS A 60 1.36 -41.11 -24.66
CA LYS A 60 2.81 -40.94 -24.39
C LYS A 60 3.27 -39.48 -24.26
N SER A 61 2.40 -38.50 -24.52
CA SER A 61 2.72 -37.07 -24.44
C SER A 61 1.65 -36.30 -23.68
N ILE A 62 2.09 -35.46 -22.75
CA ILE A 62 1.22 -34.56 -21.99
C ILE A 62 1.78 -33.14 -22.18
N SER A 63 0.90 -32.16 -22.36
CA SER A 63 1.27 -30.77 -22.61
C SER A 63 0.63 -29.81 -21.63
N LEU A 64 1.19 -28.62 -21.51
CA LEU A 64 0.70 -27.55 -20.67
C LEU A 64 0.95 -26.20 -21.34
N LYS A 65 -0.02 -25.31 -21.27
CA LYS A 65 0.10 -23.95 -21.81
C LYS A 65 0.41 -23.00 -20.65
N ILE A 66 1.57 -22.37 -20.72
CA ILE A 66 2.01 -21.39 -19.72
C ILE A 66 2.07 -20.03 -20.39
N ASN A 67 1.32 -19.07 -19.86
CA ASN A 67 1.46 -17.67 -20.26
C ASN A 67 2.62 -17.03 -19.49
N LEU A 68 3.64 -16.58 -20.22
CA LEU A 68 4.85 -15.99 -19.67
C LEU A 68 4.65 -14.54 -19.20
N ASP A 69 3.57 -13.88 -19.64
CA ASP A 69 3.25 -12.50 -19.25
C ASP A 69 2.65 -12.41 -17.84
N ASP A 70 1.97 -13.48 -17.40
CA ASP A 70 1.31 -13.54 -16.09
C ASP A 70 2.31 -13.66 -14.93
N TYR A 71 3.53 -14.16 -15.21
CA TYR A 71 4.55 -14.44 -14.20
C TYR A 71 5.93 -13.84 -14.53
N PRO A 72 6.07 -12.50 -14.56
CA PRO A 72 7.34 -11.84 -14.90
C PRO A 72 8.38 -12.08 -13.80
N ASN A 73 9.48 -12.75 -14.15
CA ASN A 73 10.62 -13.11 -13.29
C ASN A 73 10.43 -14.34 -12.39
N ALA A 74 9.39 -15.16 -12.59
CA ALA A 74 9.25 -16.42 -11.86
C ALA A 74 10.09 -17.55 -12.47
N PHE A 75 10.20 -18.67 -11.75
CA PHE A 75 10.91 -19.87 -12.18
C PHE A 75 9.92 -21.01 -12.40
N LEU A 76 10.10 -21.72 -13.52
CA LEU A 76 9.41 -22.97 -13.80
C LEU A 76 10.21 -24.11 -13.18
N ILE A 77 9.58 -24.83 -12.27
CA ILE A 77 10.19 -25.89 -11.48
C ILE A 77 9.48 -27.19 -11.82
N ILE A 78 10.23 -28.14 -12.37
CA ILE A 78 9.69 -29.41 -12.86
C ILE A 78 10.38 -30.56 -12.15
N LYS A 79 9.59 -31.51 -11.63
CA LYS A 79 10.08 -32.78 -11.11
C LYS A 79 9.33 -33.93 -11.73
N SER A 80 10.08 -34.91 -12.24
CA SER A 80 9.57 -36.21 -12.65
C SER A 80 9.99 -37.28 -11.65
N LYS A 81 9.05 -38.15 -11.24
CA LYS A 81 9.35 -39.34 -10.42
C LYS A 81 9.98 -40.47 -11.25
N LYS A 82 9.79 -40.49 -12.57
CA LYS A 82 10.24 -41.57 -13.47
C LYS A 82 11.43 -41.17 -14.34
N ASN A 83 12.25 -42.17 -14.69
CA ASN A 83 13.36 -42.04 -15.64
C ASN A 83 12.84 -42.03 -17.08
N ASN A 84 13.62 -41.42 -17.98
CA ASN A 84 13.36 -41.37 -19.43
C ASN A 84 12.11 -40.58 -19.85
N SER A 85 11.92 -39.40 -19.25
CA SER A 85 10.97 -38.40 -19.77
C SER A 85 11.72 -37.30 -20.52
N PHE A 86 11.23 -36.89 -21.67
CA PHE A 86 11.84 -35.86 -22.51
C PHE A 86 11.02 -34.58 -22.43
N LEU A 87 11.71 -33.47 -22.16
CA LEU A 87 11.11 -32.15 -22.03
C LEU A 87 11.23 -31.38 -23.35
N PHE A 88 10.08 -30.90 -23.84
CA PHE A 88 9.97 -30.08 -25.02
C PHE A 88 9.38 -28.71 -24.67
N PHE A 89 9.99 -27.67 -25.22
CA PHE A 89 9.40 -26.33 -25.25
C PHE A 89 9.06 -25.99 -26.69
N ASN A 90 7.79 -25.71 -26.98
CA ASN A 90 7.30 -25.41 -28.32
C ASN A 90 7.80 -26.42 -29.37
N ASN A 91 7.66 -27.71 -29.07
CA ASN A 91 8.10 -28.84 -29.90
C ASN A 91 9.61 -28.97 -30.11
N ILE A 92 10.44 -28.19 -29.41
CA ILE A 92 11.90 -28.32 -29.44
C ILE A 92 12.37 -29.07 -28.21
N LEU A 93 13.12 -30.15 -28.41
CA LEU A 93 13.73 -30.93 -27.33
C LEU A 93 14.75 -30.07 -26.58
N LYS A 94 14.63 -30.02 -25.25
CA LYS A 94 15.50 -29.18 -24.40
C LYS A 94 16.35 -29.99 -23.44
N LYS A 95 15.74 -30.97 -22.78
CA LYS A 95 16.43 -31.77 -21.77
C LYS A 95 15.74 -33.12 -21.57
N GLN A 96 16.55 -34.15 -21.30
CA GLN A 96 16.06 -35.41 -20.74
C GLN A 96 15.96 -35.27 -19.22
N LEU A 97 14.80 -35.57 -18.65
CA LEU A 97 14.55 -35.52 -17.23
C LEU A 97 15.08 -36.81 -16.57
N SER A 98 15.97 -36.64 -15.60
CA SER A 98 16.43 -37.71 -14.71
C SER A 98 15.46 -37.88 -13.54
N ALA A 99 15.23 -39.11 -13.07
CA ALA A 99 14.29 -39.35 -11.97
C ALA A 99 14.67 -38.56 -10.72
N ASN A 100 13.63 -38.03 -10.06
CA ASN A 100 13.66 -37.36 -8.77
C ASN A 100 14.54 -36.09 -8.69
N HIS A 101 15.08 -35.62 -9.81
CA HIS A 101 15.84 -34.37 -9.90
C HIS A 101 14.93 -33.20 -10.29
N TRP A 102 15.08 -32.09 -9.58
CA TRP A 102 14.39 -30.85 -9.91
C TRP A 102 15.10 -30.16 -11.07
N THR A 103 14.36 -29.85 -12.13
CA THR A 103 14.86 -29.02 -13.23
C THR A 103 14.21 -27.65 -13.13
N ILE A 104 15.05 -26.61 -13.08
CA ILE A 104 14.62 -25.22 -12.86
C ILE A 104 14.92 -24.43 -14.13
N PHE A 105 13.93 -23.70 -14.64
CA PHE A 105 14.10 -22.77 -15.76
C PHE A 105 13.64 -21.37 -15.36
N SER A 106 14.40 -20.35 -15.75
CA SER A 106 13.96 -18.96 -15.59
C SER A 106 12.98 -18.59 -16.70
N LEU A 107 11.77 -18.15 -16.35
CA LEU A 107 10.77 -17.71 -17.34
C LEU A 107 11.24 -16.48 -18.12
N LYS A 108 12.10 -15.64 -17.53
CA LYS A 108 12.70 -14.48 -18.18
C LYS A 108 13.62 -14.87 -19.34
N GLU A 109 14.46 -15.89 -19.12
CA GLU A 109 15.36 -16.40 -20.17
C GLU A 109 14.58 -17.14 -21.24
N LEU A 110 13.57 -17.92 -20.86
CA LEU A 110 12.67 -18.60 -21.80
C LEU A 110 11.91 -17.60 -22.68
N LYS A 111 11.39 -16.50 -22.12
CA LYS A 111 10.74 -15.43 -22.87
C LYS A 111 11.70 -14.76 -23.86
N ARG A 112 12.94 -14.47 -23.43
CA ARG A 112 13.97 -13.89 -24.31
C ARG A 112 14.33 -14.81 -25.48
N LEU A 113 14.43 -16.11 -25.23
CA LEU A 113 14.79 -17.09 -26.27
C LEU A 113 13.65 -17.39 -27.24
N THR A 114 12.41 -17.31 -26.77
CA THR A 114 11.23 -17.74 -27.54
C THR A 114 10.53 -16.58 -28.24
N SER A 115 10.69 -15.35 -27.75
CA SER A 115 10.02 -14.12 -28.26
C SER A 115 8.49 -14.23 -28.38
N ARG A 116 7.87 -15.22 -27.73
CA ARG A 116 6.41 -15.46 -27.66
C ARG A 116 5.94 -15.28 -26.22
N SER A 117 4.71 -14.82 -26.04
CA SER A 117 4.04 -14.71 -24.74
C SER A 117 3.60 -16.06 -24.20
N GLU A 118 3.24 -17.01 -25.06
CA GLU A 118 2.81 -18.35 -24.67
C GLU A 118 3.91 -19.41 -24.87
N LEU A 119 4.10 -20.24 -23.85
CA LEU A 119 4.99 -21.40 -23.86
C LEU A 119 4.16 -22.68 -23.81
N LEU A 120 4.29 -23.51 -24.84
CA LEU A 120 3.81 -24.89 -24.82
C LEU A 120 4.90 -25.77 -24.20
N LEU A 121 4.67 -26.22 -22.98
CA LEU A 121 5.46 -27.24 -22.30
C LEU A 121 4.92 -28.61 -22.71
N SER A 122 5.72 -29.48 -23.32
CA SER A 122 5.31 -30.86 -23.61
C SER A 122 6.30 -31.85 -22.99
N ILE A 123 5.78 -32.86 -22.32
CA ILE A 123 6.56 -33.93 -21.68
C ILE A 123 6.20 -35.23 -22.39
N TYR A 124 7.19 -35.88 -22.97
CA TYR A 124 7.05 -37.15 -23.69
C TYR A 124 7.74 -38.28 -22.94
N GLY A 125 7.04 -39.39 -22.70
CA GLY A 125 7.59 -40.59 -22.06
C GLY A 125 6.60 -41.31 -21.16
N ASN A 126 7.11 -42.19 -20.28
CA ASN A 126 6.31 -43.02 -19.37
C ASN A 126 5.80 -42.30 -18.11
N ALA A 127 5.82 -40.97 -18.10
CA ALA A 127 5.39 -40.17 -16.95
C ALA A 127 3.88 -39.92 -17.03
N SER A 128 3.15 -40.40 -16.02
CA SER A 128 1.73 -40.07 -15.83
C SER A 128 1.62 -38.70 -15.16
N PRO A 129 0.48 -37.98 -15.29
CA PRO A 129 0.28 -36.67 -14.64
C PRO A 129 0.54 -36.66 -13.12
N SER A 130 0.24 -37.76 -12.43
CA SER A 130 0.48 -37.96 -10.99
C SER A 130 1.96 -38.14 -10.61
N ASP A 131 2.82 -38.38 -11.58
CA ASP A 131 4.27 -38.55 -11.43
C ASP A 131 5.04 -37.24 -11.70
N LEU A 132 4.35 -36.17 -12.11
CA LEU A 132 4.92 -34.90 -12.53
C LEU A 132 4.43 -33.76 -11.64
N ASN A 133 5.37 -33.07 -11.01
CA ASN A 133 5.07 -31.83 -10.30
C ASN A 133 5.65 -30.67 -11.11
N VAL A 134 4.77 -29.83 -11.64
CA VAL A 134 5.14 -28.59 -12.35
C VAL A 134 4.61 -27.42 -11.54
N ILE A 135 5.54 -26.61 -11.04
CA ILE A 135 5.23 -25.49 -10.15
C ILE A 135 5.89 -24.24 -10.73
N ILE A 136 5.16 -23.12 -10.71
CA ILE A 136 5.77 -21.80 -10.87
C ILE A 136 5.95 -21.18 -9.49
N GLY A 137 7.18 -20.77 -9.19
CA GLY A 137 7.50 -20.18 -7.90
C GLY A 137 8.61 -19.16 -7.97
N TYR A 138 8.67 -18.30 -6.96
CA TYR A 138 9.83 -17.43 -6.73
C TYR A 138 10.82 -18.13 -5.81
N PRO A 139 12.14 -17.89 -5.97
CA PRO A 139 13.11 -18.33 -5.00
C PRO A 139 12.80 -17.60 -3.68
N GLY A 140 12.43 -18.37 -2.66
CA GLY A 140 12.34 -17.88 -1.29
C GLY A 140 13.73 -17.48 -0.78
N LYS A 141 13.78 -16.89 0.41
CA LYS A 141 14.96 -16.25 1.03
C LYS A 141 16.21 -17.14 1.25
N GLY A 142 16.27 -18.35 0.70
CA GLY A 142 17.42 -19.26 0.73
C GLY A 142 17.65 -20.07 -0.56
N GLY A 143 17.03 -19.70 -1.68
CA GLY A 143 17.23 -20.36 -2.97
C GLY A 143 18.37 -19.75 -3.77
N GLU A 144 19.61 -20.23 -3.60
CA GLU A 144 20.66 -19.96 -4.56
C GLU A 144 20.30 -20.56 -5.92
N ILE A 145 20.37 -19.72 -6.96
CA ILE A 145 20.28 -20.14 -8.35
C ILE A 145 21.53 -20.99 -8.61
N GLN A 146 21.38 -22.32 -8.66
CA GLN A 146 22.44 -23.19 -9.16
C GLN A 146 22.65 -22.92 -10.66
N LYS A 147 23.47 -21.91 -10.96
CA LYS A 147 24.20 -21.86 -12.22
C LYS A 147 25.41 -22.78 -12.04
N SER A 148 25.43 -23.86 -12.81
CA SER A 148 26.59 -24.74 -12.93
C SER A 148 27.83 -23.91 -13.28
N ASP A 149 28.93 -24.20 -12.59
CA ASP A 149 30.30 -23.72 -12.81
C ASP A 149 30.57 -22.21 -12.71
N LYS A 150 30.93 -21.76 -11.50
CA LYS A 150 32.27 -21.23 -11.21
C LYS A 150 32.41 -20.77 -9.75
N GLN A 151 33.39 -21.37 -9.10
CA GLN A 151 34.33 -20.78 -8.13
C GLN A 151 33.79 -20.30 -6.78
N GLU A 152 34.38 -20.89 -5.73
CA GLU A 152 34.29 -20.49 -4.34
C GLU A 152 34.57 -18.99 -4.15
N SER A 153 33.61 -18.27 -3.55
CA SER A 153 33.89 -17.10 -2.71
C SER A 153 32.62 -16.65 -1.96
N GLY A 154 32.66 -16.77 -0.62
CA GLY A 154 31.84 -15.99 0.31
C GLY A 154 30.52 -16.63 0.76
N LEU A 155 30.47 -17.03 2.05
CA LEU A 155 29.29 -17.51 2.81
C LEU A 155 28.08 -16.54 2.87
N PHE A 156 28.09 -15.45 2.11
CA PHE A 156 27.02 -14.47 2.05
C PHE A 156 26.82 -13.98 0.61
N ASN A 157 25.84 -14.55 -0.08
CA ASN A 157 25.30 -13.96 -1.31
C ASN A 157 24.43 -12.74 -0.95
N LEU A 158 25.09 -11.63 -0.65
CA LEU A 158 24.48 -10.31 -0.51
C LEU A 158 23.99 -9.87 -1.88
N THR A 159 22.74 -10.19 -2.22
CA THR A 159 22.09 -9.51 -3.34
C THR A 159 21.87 -8.05 -2.91
N PRO A 160 22.41 -7.06 -3.64
CA PRO A 160 22.19 -5.67 -3.31
C PRO A 160 20.69 -5.41 -3.38
N ARG A 161 20.10 -5.03 -2.24
CA ARG A 161 18.71 -4.55 -2.18
C ARG A 161 18.59 -3.44 -3.22
N ASN A 162 17.60 -3.53 -4.10
CA ASN A 162 17.31 -2.46 -5.05
C ASN A 162 16.84 -1.23 -4.23
N GLU A 163 17.80 -0.42 -3.80
CA GLU A 163 17.63 0.87 -3.14
C GLU A 163 17.09 1.84 -4.19
N GLY A 164 15.79 1.70 -4.49
CA GLY A 164 15.11 2.72 -5.28
C GLY A 164 15.23 4.06 -4.54
N PRO A 165 15.71 5.15 -5.18
CA PRO A 165 15.86 6.47 -4.54
C PRO A 165 14.56 6.98 -3.91
N PHE A 166 13.42 6.43 -4.35
CA PHE A 166 12.10 6.65 -3.79
C PHE A 166 11.93 6.17 -2.35
N ARG A 167 12.41 4.96 -2.01
CA ARG A 167 12.29 4.42 -0.64
C ARG A 167 13.15 5.20 0.35
N SER A 168 14.36 5.56 -0.04
CA SER A 168 15.26 6.33 0.82
C SER A 168 14.70 7.73 1.09
N GLY A 169 14.05 8.36 0.11
CA GLY A 169 13.31 9.62 0.29
C GLY A 169 12.17 9.54 1.29
N LEU A 170 11.33 8.51 1.19
CA LEU A 170 10.20 8.31 2.11
C LEU A 170 10.66 8.08 3.55
N VAL A 171 11.72 7.30 3.76
CA VAL A 171 12.26 7.04 5.11
C VAL A 171 12.76 8.34 5.74
N VAL A 172 13.47 9.19 4.99
CA VAL A 172 13.93 10.49 5.48
C VAL A 172 12.75 11.40 5.84
N ILE A 173 11.70 11.45 5.01
CA ILE A 173 10.50 12.24 5.31
C ILE A 173 9.76 11.70 6.54
N PHE A 174 9.70 10.38 6.72
CA PHE A 174 9.11 9.76 7.90
C PHE A 174 9.89 10.11 9.18
N ILE A 175 11.22 10.00 9.15
CA ILE A 175 12.10 10.42 10.26
C ILE A 175 11.89 11.91 10.56
N PHE A 176 11.81 12.74 9.53
CA PHE A 176 11.56 14.18 9.69
C PHE A 176 10.23 14.47 10.39
N ASN A 177 9.15 13.75 10.06
CA ASN A 177 7.86 13.85 10.76
C ASN A 177 8.00 13.50 12.26
N ILE A 178 8.72 12.42 12.59
CA ILE A 178 8.98 12.03 13.98
C ILE A 178 9.79 13.10 14.71
N LEU A 179 10.79 13.71 14.06
CA LEU A 179 11.58 14.79 14.66
C LEU A 179 10.72 16.01 15.01
N ILE A 180 9.84 16.43 14.11
CA ILE A 180 8.90 17.54 14.38
C ILE A 180 7.94 17.18 15.53
N MET A 181 7.44 15.94 15.56
CA MET A 181 6.58 15.46 16.64
C MET A 181 7.32 15.48 17.98
N SER A 182 8.55 14.96 18.03
CA SER A 182 9.42 15.00 19.22
C SER A 182 9.70 16.43 19.69
N PHE A 183 9.97 17.34 18.75
CA PHE A 183 10.15 18.77 19.05
C PHE A 183 8.90 19.38 19.70
N LEU A 184 7.70 19.08 19.18
CA LEU A 184 6.43 19.54 19.75
C LEU A 184 6.19 19.00 21.16
N VAL A 185 6.47 17.72 21.39
CA VAL A 185 6.31 17.09 22.71
C VAL A 185 7.24 17.74 23.74
N SER A 186 8.48 18.04 23.35
CA SER A 186 9.49 18.63 24.24
C SER A 186 9.21 20.09 24.56
N ASN A 187 9.01 20.93 23.53
CA ASN A 187 8.88 22.38 23.69
C ASN A 187 7.45 22.83 24.07
N TYR A 188 6.44 22.09 23.62
CA TYR A 188 5.02 22.45 23.78
C TYR A 188 4.21 21.35 24.48
N SER A 189 4.79 20.72 25.49
CA SER A 189 4.19 19.57 26.21
C SER A 189 2.74 19.79 26.70
N LYS A 190 2.42 20.99 27.20
CA LYS A 190 1.05 21.35 27.65
C LYS A 190 0.06 21.39 26.48
N ALA A 191 0.47 21.99 25.36
CA ALA A 191 -0.36 22.06 24.16
C ALA A 191 -0.50 20.70 23.49
N TYR A 192 0.59 19.92 23.43
CA TYR A 192 0.59 18.54 22.95
C TYR A 192 -0.42 17.69 23.71
N LYS A 193 -0.39 17.72 25.06
CA LYS A 193 -1.37 16.97 25.87
C LYS A 193 -2.80 17.35 25.54
N LYS A 194 -3.07 18.60 25.19
CA LYS A 194 -4.42 19.06 24.85
C LYS A 194 -4.85 18.61 23.45
N TYR A 195 -3.98 18.74 22.44
CA TYR A 195 -4.27 18.26 21.08
C TYR A 195 -4.43 16.73 21.05
N PHE A 196 -3.60 15.99 21.80
CA PHE A 196 -3.61 14.53 21.85
C PHE A 196 -4.42 13.94 23.03
N ASN A 197 -5.35 14.70 23.62
CA ASN A 197 -6.33 14.15 24.56
C ASN A 197 -7.62 13.69 23.83
N LEU A 198 -7.87 12.38 23.83
CA LEU A 198 -9.05 11.78 23.18
C LEU A 198 -10.35 12.20 23.88
N TYR A 199 -10.32 12.38 25.20
CA TYR A 199 -11.49 12.84 25.96
C TYR A 199 -11.88 14.26 25.58
N ASP A 200 -10.91 15.12 25.28
CA ASP A 200 -11.19 16.50 24.86
C ASP A 200 -11.72 16.56 23.42
N LEU A 201 -11.47 15.55 22.58
CA LEU A 201 -11.99 15.51 21.21
C LEU A 201 -13.51 15.29 21.21
N THR A 202 -13.98 14.31 22.00
CA THR A 202 -15.40 13.96 22.13
C THR A 202 -16.13 14.82 23.15
N SER A 203 -15.42 15.46 24.08
CA SER A 203 -16.02 16.40 25.02
C SER A 203 -16.53 17.64 24.28
N PRO A 204 -17.83 17.95 24.40
CA PRO A 204 -18.44 19.11 23.76
C PRO A 204 -18.09 20.44 24.45
N ALA A 205 -17.52 20.40 25.65
CA ALA A 205 -17.11 21.59 26.41
C ALA A 205 -15.60 21.61 26.64
N PRO A 206 -14.78 22.10 25.68
CA PRO A 206 -13.39 22.43 26.00
C PRO A 206 -13.40 23.54 27.04
N LYS A 207 -12.71 23.34 28.18
CA LYS A 207 -12.57 24.34 29.25
C LYS A 207 -12.17 25.68 28.63
N GLU A 208 -13.07 26.67 28.70
CA GLU A 208 -13.01 27.97 28.00
C GLU A 208 -11.78 28.82 28.35
N ASN A 209 -11.10 28.47 29.43
CA ASN A 209 -9.92 29.18 29.95
C ASN A 209 -8.59 28.70 29.37
N SER A 210 -8.59 27.83 28.36
CA SER A 210 -7.34 27.41 27.76
C SER A 210 -6.97 28.33 26.60
N PHE A 211 -5.90 29.11 26.82
CA PHE A 211 -5.29 30.06 25.87
C PHE A 211 -5.17 29.53 24.43
N LEU A 212 -4.95 28.22 24.26
CA LEU A 212 -4.85 27.54 22.97
C LEU A 212 -6.15 27.57 22.14
N VAL A 213 -7.31 27.64 22.79
CA VAL A 213 -8.61 27.69 22.11
C VAL A 213 -8.97 29.12 21.72
N ASN A 214 -8.56 30.12 22.50
CA ASN A 214 -8.95 31.52 22.25
C ASN A 214 -7.97 32.27 21.34
N LYS A 215 -6.82 31.66 21.00
CA LYS A 215 -5.82 32.23 20.09
C LYS A 215 -5.32 31.19 19.07
N PRO A 216 -6.10 30.90 18.03
CA PRO A 216 -5.80 29.83 17.08
C PRO A 216 -4.51 30.07 16.26
N LEU A 217 -4.05 31.33 16.12
CA LEU A 217 -2.80 31.68 15.43
C LEU A 217 -1.64 32.01 16.38
N ASP A 218 -1.74 31.64 17.65
CA ASP A 218 -0.62 31.77 18.57
C ASP A 218 0.53 30.81 18.22
N ARG A 219 1.75 31.12 18.67
CA ARG A 219 2.98 30.36 18.38
C ARG A 219 2.81 28.83 18.49
N PRO A 220 2.31 28.24 19.60
CA PRO A 220 2.13 26.79 19.71
C PRO A 220 1.19 26.25 18.63
N ASN A 221 0.04 26.88 18.41
CA ASN A 221 -0.94 26.43 17.42
C ASN A 221 -0.39 26.51 15.99
N MET A 222 0.41 27.53 15.68
CA MET A 222 1.12 27.63 14.40
C MET A 222 2.07 26.44 14.18
N PHE A 223 2.81 26.00 15.20
CA PHE A 223 3.64 24.81 15.08
C PHE A 223 2.81 23.53 14.90
N PHE A 224 1.62 23.42 15.51
CA PHE A 224 0.71 22.30 15.23
C PHE A 224 0.13 22.33 13.81
N ILE A 225 -0.16 23.52 13.27
CA ILE A 225 -0.58 23.68 11.87
C ILE A 225 0.58 23.27 10.93
N ILE A 226 1.81 23.69 11.22
CA ILE A 226 3.00 23.27 10.46
C ILE A 226 3.14 21.74 10.50
N PHE A 227 3.07 21.14 11.69
CA PHE A 227 3.13 19.68 11.83
C PHE A 227 2.03 18.98 11.04
N LEU A 228 0.78 19.45 11.12
CA LEU A 228 -0.34 18.90 10.36
C LEU A 228 -0.11 19.02 8.84
N SER A 229 0.53 20.09 8.39
CA SER A 229 0.86 20.34 6.97
C SER A 229 1.98 19.41 6.46
N ILE A 230 2.98 19.17 7.31
CA ILE A 230 4.07 18.20 7.06
C ILE A 230 3.48 16.79 7.01
N LEU A 231 2.60 16.43 7.94
CA LEU A 231 1.98 15.12 8.02
C LEU A 231 1.05 14.84 6.83
N SER A 232 0.20 15.81 6.46
CA SER A 232 -0.67 15.71 5.27
C SER A 232 0.13 15.69 3.96
N GLY A 233 1.21 16.45 3.86
CA GLY A 233 2.12 16.36 2.73
C GLY A 233 2.80 15.00 2.60
N PHE A 234 3.22 14.40 3.72
CA PHE A 234 3.77 13.04 3.72
C PHE A 234 2.73 12.01 3.26
N LEU A 235 1.50 12.11 3.77
CA LEU A 235 0.39 11.27 3.33
C LEU A 235 0.14 11.40 1.82
N ALA A 236 0.14 12.62 1.27
CA ALA A 236 -0.07 12.84 -0.15
C ALA A 236 1.00 12.17 -1.02
N ILE A 237 2.28 12.24 -0.61
CA ILE A 237 3.38 11.53 -1.31
C ILE A 237 3.21 10.00 -1.22
N LEU A 238 2.78 9.48 -0.06
CA LEU A 238 2.48 8.04 0.11
C LEU A 238 1.32 7.59 -0.79
N LEU A 239 0.27 8.41 -0.94
CA LEU A 239 -0.86 8.12 -1.82
C LEU A 239 -0.46 8.17 -3.30
N GLN A 240 0.42 9.12 -3.67
CA GLN A 240 0.93 9.23 -5.04
C GLN A 240 1.73 7.99 -5.47
N GLN A 241 2.46 7.35 -4.55
CA GLN A 241 3.14 6.07 -4.81
C GLN A 241 2.16 4.97 -5.27
N ASN A 242 0.93 5.01 -4.76
CA ASN A 242 -0.16 4.11 -5.09
C ASN A 242 -1.02 4.62 -6.26
N GLN A 243 -0.49 5.56 -7.07
CA GLN A 243 -1.18 6.17 -8.22
C GLN A 243 -2.46 6.94 -7.86
N ILE A 244 -2.61 7.33 -6.58
CA ILE A 244 -3.69 8.22 -6.14
C ILE A 244 -3.14 9.64 -6.14
N PHE A 245 -3.40 10.35 -7.23
CA PHE A 245 -2.99 11.75 -7.38
C PHE A 245 -3.97 12.65 -6.62
N VAL A 246 -3.52 13.18 -5.47
CA VAL A 246 -4.28 14.19 -4.69
C VAL A 246 -4.25 15.55 -5.42
N ILE A 247 -3.20 15.82 -6.19
CA ILE A 247 -3.01 17.03 -6.98
C ILE A 247 -2.65 16.57 -8.40
N LYS A 248 -3.37 17.04 -9.42
CA LYS A 248 -3.12 16.66 -10.81
C LYS A 248 -1.73 17.11 -11.28
N ASP A 249 -1.04 16.22 -11.99
CA ASP A 249 0.42 16.22 -12.22
C ASP A 249 1.01 17.44 -12.96
N SER A 250 0.22 18.31 -13.60
CA SER A 250 0.75 19.10 -14.71
C SER A 250 1.51 20.39 -14.35
N PHE A 251 1.43 20.91 -13.12
CA PHE A 251 2.05 22.21 -12.80
C PHE A 251 2.99 22.27 -11.59
N PHE A 252 2.83 21.39 -10.59
CA PHE A 252 3.59 21.50 -9.32
C PHE A 252 4.59 20.38 -9.06
N PHE A 253 4.38 19.20 -9.66
CA PHE A 253 5.24 18.05 -9.45
C PHE A 253 6.36 18.02 -10.48
N GLN A 254 7.60 17.97 -9.98
CA GLN A 254 8.72 17.65 -10.85
C GLN A 254 8.69 16.15 -11.13
N ASN A 255 8.69 15.79 -12.41
CA ASN A 255 8.75 14.40 -12.86
C ASN A 255 10.17 13.86 -12.65
N GLY A 256 10.30 12.86 -11.77
CA GLY A 256 11.55 12.17 -11.51
C GLY A 256 11.51 11.39 -10.19
N SER A 257 12.29 10.32 -10.12
CA SER A 257 12.34 9.42 -8.95
C SER A 257 13.56 9.67 -8.05
N THR A 258 14.37 10.69 -8.33
CA THR A 258 15.56 11.04 -7.55
C THR A 258 15.18 11.53 -6.15
N PHE A 259 15.99 11.19 -5.15
CA PHE A 259 15.83 11.60 -3.75
C PHE A 259 15.52 13.11 -3.58
N GLY A 260 16.30 13.98 -4.24
CA GLY A 260 16.10 15.43 -4.14
C GLY A 260 14.78 15.92 -4.71
N ILE A 261 14.26 15.26 -5.76
CA ILE A 261 12.98 15.62 -6.39
C ILE A 261 11.83 15.29 -5.43
N ILE A 262 11.88 14.12 -4.77
CA ILE A 262 10.86 13.69 -3.82
C ILE A 262 10.83 14.62 -2.61
N LEU A 263 11.99 14.98 -2.07
CA LEU A 263 12.08 15.90 -0.94
C LEU A 263 11.56 17.30 -1.31
N THR A 264 11.88 17.79 -2.50
CA THR A 264 11.38 19.07 -3.02
C THR A 264 9.85 19.03 -3.22
N ASN A 265 9.33 17.96 -3.82
CA ASN A 265 7.90 17.76 -4.00
C ASN A 265 7.18 17.68 -2.64
N PHE A 266 7.76 16.99 -1.65
CA PHE A 266 7.24 16.92 -0.29
C PHE A 266 7.09 18.32 0.34
N PHE A 267 8.17 19.14 0.34
CA PHE A 267 8.09 20.48 0.92
C PHE A 267 7.10 21.40 0.18
N LYS A 268 7.02 21.30 -1.16
CA LYS A 268 6.02 22.03 -1.95
C LYS A 268 4.59 21.66 -1.56
N VAL A 269 4.30 20.36 -1.47
CA VAL A 269 2.97 19.86 -1.11
C VAL A 269 2.62 20.25 0.34
N SER A 270 3.56 20.11 1.27
CA SER A 270 3.37 20.55 2.65
C SER A 270 3.13 22.06 2.75
N LEU A 271 3.79 22.88 1.93
CA LEU A 271 3.53 24.32 1.88
C LEU A 271 2.11 24.63 1.37
N ILE A 272 1.64 23.91 0.34
CA ILE A 272 0.27 24.05 -0.17
C ILE A 272 -0.74 23.71 0.94
N PHE A 273 -0.55 22.61 1.66
CA PHE A 273 -1.42 22.25 2.79
C PHE A 273 -1.37 23.29 3.91
N PHE A 274 -0.19 23.86 4.20
CA PHE A 274 -0.05 24.92 5.19
C PHE A 274 -0.89 26.15 4.82
N ILE A 275 -0.76 26.62 3.58
CA ILE A 275 -1.57 27.74 3.06
C ILE A 275 -3.06 27.39 3.11
N ALA A 276 -3.44 26.15 2.77
CA ALA A 276 -4.82 25.69 2.82
C ALA A 276 -5.39 25.68 4.25
N PHE A 277 -4.63 25.22 5.26
CA PHE A 277 -5.08 25.22 6.66
C PHE A 277 -5.19 26.64 7.23
N VAL A 278 -4.23 27.51 6.92
CA VAL A 278 -4.30 28.93 7.31
C VAL A 278 -5.46 29.63 6.60
N GLY A 279 -5.64 29.40 5.30
CA GLY A 279 -6.76 29.92 4.52
C GLY A 279 -8.11 29.43 5.04
N LYS A 280 -8.19 28.17 5.47
CA LYS A 280 -9.38 27.61 6.11
C LYS A 280 -9.74 28.36 7.38
N TYR A 281 -8.78 28.79 8.21
CA TYR A 281 -9.06 29.63 9.38
C TYR A 281 -9.74 30.96 8.97
N PHE A 282 -9.17 31.66 7.98
CA PHE A 282 -9.75 32.91 7.49
C PHE A 282 -11.14 32.71 6.89
N PHE A 283 -11.37 31.60 6.18
CA PHE A 283 -12.70 31.27 5.67
C PHE A 283 -13.71 31.09 6.80
N ILE A 284 -13.37 30.33 7.84
CA ILE A 284 -14.22 30.14 9.03
C ILE A 284 -14.47 31.47 9.73
N LEU A 285 -13.47 32.35 9.82
CA LEU A 285 -13.59 33.68 10.41
C LEU A 285 -14.57 34.55 9.62
N ILE A 286 -14.42 34.64 8.29
CA ILE A 286 -15.30 35.42 7.42
C ILE A 286 -16.75 34.93 7.52
N THR A 287 -16.96 33.61 7.40
CA THR A 287 -18.30 33.03 7.52
C THR A 287 -18.85 33.17 8.93
N GLY A 288 -18.01 33.06 9.96
CA GLY A 288 -18.41 33.26 11.36
C GLY A 288 -18.90 34.67 11.64
N LYS A 289 -18.25 35.69 11.06
CA LYS A 289 -18.70 37.09 11.11
C LYS A 289 -20.04 37.28 10.40
N LEU A 290 -20.21 36.67 9.22
CA LEU A 290 -21.44 36.78 8.42
C LEU A 290 -22.68 36.29 9.17
N PHE A 291 -22.55 35.23 9.96
CA PHE A 291 -23.65 34.65 10.74
C PHE A 291 -23.71 35.16 12.20
N ASN A 292 -22.84 36.10 12.59
CA ASN A 292 -22.72 36.64 13.95
C ASN A 292 -22.39 35.56 15.02
N ILE A 293 -21.51 34.60 14.68
CA ILE A 293 -21.10 33.45 15.50
C ILE A 293 -19.59 33.55 15.85
N GLU A 294 -19.05 34.77 15.95
CA GLU A 294 -17.62 35.03 16.09
C GLU A 294 -16.97 34.32 17.30
N LYS A 295 -17.69 34.26 18.43
CA LYS A 295 -17.21 33.65 19.68
C LYS A 295 -16.92 32.14 19.56
N ILE A 296 -17.42 31.49 18.51
CA ILE A 296 -17.32 30.04 18.32
C ILE A 296 -16.30 29.68 17.22
N VAL A 297 -15.89 30.64 16.40
CA VAL A 297 -14.93 30.46 15.29
C VAL A 297 -13.66 29.77 15.77
N ASP A 298 -13.08 30.24 16.88
CA ASP A 298 -11.81 29.73 17.35
C ASP A 298 -11.93 28.29 17.92
N ILE A 299 -13.05 28.00 18.58
CA ILE A 299 -13.36 26.63 19.06
C ILE A 299 -13.56 25.68 17.88
N HIS A 300 -14.28 26.12 16.85
CA HIS A 300 -14.51 25.35 15.64
C HIS A 300 -13.18 25.01 14.96
N PHE A 301 -12.32 26.02 14.75
CA PHE A 301 -11.01 25.78 14.13
C PHE A 301 -10.12 24.88 15.00
N PHE A 302 -10.10 25.06 16.32
CA PHE A 302 -9.36 24.19 17.22
C PHE A 302 -9.80 22.72 17.10
N LYS A 303 -11.11 22.45 17.04
CA LYS A 303 -11.66 21.09 16.84
C LYS A 303 -11.32 20.53 15.47
N ILE A 304 -11.30 21.36 14.42
CA ILE A 304 -10.84 20.93 13.09
C ILE A 304 -9.38 20.50 13.14
N LEU A 305 -8.49 21.28 13.76
CA LEU A 305 -7.08 20.92 13.88
C LEU A 305 -6.91 19.64 14.70
N GLN A 306 -7.58 19.54 15.85
CA GLN A 306 -7.49 18.38 16.73
C GLN A 306 -7.92 17.09 16.03
N SER A 307 -9.12 17.08 15.42
CA SER A 307 -9.64 15.91 14.69
C SER A 307 -8.76 15.52 13.50
N SER A 308 -8.23 16.51 12.77
CA SER A 308 -7.36 16.27 11.61
C SER A 308 -6.02 15.66 12.01
N ILE A 309 -5.40 16.14 13.09
CA ILE A 309 -4.14 15.55 13.60
C ILE A 309 -4.32 14.05 13.91
N TYR A 310 -5.41 13.69 14.60
CA TYR A 310 -5.71 12.28 14.90
C TYR A 310 -5.90 11.45 13.65
N PHE A 311 -6.76 11.90 12.74
CA PHE A 311 -7.06 11.18 11.52
C PHE A 311 -5.82 10.99 10.65
N PHE A 312 -5.07 12.05 10.36
CA PHE A 312 -3.89 11.94 9.51
C PHE A 312 -2.79 11.10 10.15
N THR A 313 -2.62 11.13 11.48
CA THR A 313 -1.61 10.29 12.15
C THR A 313 -2.00 8.81 12.05
N LEU A 314 -3.25 8.47 12.37
CA LEU A 314 -3.75 7.09 12.26
C LEU A 314 -3.74 6.61 10.81
N PHE A 315 -4.10 7.49 9.87
CA PHE A 315 -4.18 7.14 8.46
C PHE A 315 -2.80 6.94 7.83
N VAL A 316 -1.79 7.74 8.21
CA VAL A 316 -0.39 7.48 7.83
C VAL A 316 0.05 6.09 8.32
N ILE A 317 -0.21 5.75 9.58
CA ILE A 317 0.14 4.43 10.14
C ILE A 317 -0.57 3.32 9.37
N PHE A 318 -1.88 3.48 9.11
CA PHE A 318 -2.69 2.52 8.36
C PHE A 318 -2.12 2.29 6.94
N ILE A 319 -1.82 3.35 6.20
CA ILE A 319 -1.25 3.24 4.85
C ILE A 319 0.13 2.57 4.86
N LEU A 320 0.98 2.89 5.84
CA LEU A 320 2.29 2.24 5.97
C LEU A 320 2.16 0.73 6.24
N ILE A 321 1.17 0.31 7.03
CA ILE A 321 0.87 -1.11 7.25
C ILE A 321 0.45 -1.77 5.93
N LEU A 322 -0.48 -1.16 5.19
CA LEU A 322 -0.96 -1.71 3.92
C LEU A 322 0.15 -1.83 2.87
N GLN A 323 1.07 -0.87 2.83
CA GLN A 323 2.23 -0.91 1.95
C GLN A 323 3.19 -2.06 2.30
N ASN A 324 3.30 -2.44 3.58
CA ASN A 324 4.13 -3.55 4.01
C ASN A 324 3.51 -4.92 3.69
N THR A 325 2.18 -5.02 3.73
CA THR A 325 1.43 -6.26 3.46
C THR A 325 1.25 -6.56 1.96
N TYR A 326 1.90 -5.79 1.06
CA TYR A 326 1.82 -5.99 -0.40
C TYR A 326 0.37 -6.03 -0.93
N TRP A 327 -0.50 -5.16 -0.41
CA TRP A 327 -1.81 -4.96 -1.04
C TRP A 327 -1.58 -4.38 -2.44
N GLY A 328 -1.93 -5.16 -3.47
CA GLY A 328 -1.70 -4.79 -4.86
C GLY A 328 -2.29 -3.42 -5.21
N LYS A 329 -1.75 -2.77 -6.24
CA LYS A 329 -2.25 -1.51 -6.79
C LYS A 329 -3.59 -1.73 -7.50
N SER A 330 -4.65 -2.02 -6.74
CA SER A 330 -5.98 -2.28 -7.26
C SER A 330 -6.83 -1.01 -7.26
N ILE A 331 -7.79 -0.94 -8.18
CA ILE A 331 -8.79 0.13 -8.27
C ILE A 331 -9.60 0.23 -6.97
N GLU A 332 -9.81 -0.89 -6.28
CA GLU A 332 -10.50 -0.98 -4.99
C GLU A 332 -9.82 -0.15 -3.89
N PHE A 333 -8.48 -0.08 -3.91
CA PHE A 333 -7.73 0.70 -2.93
C PHE A 333 -8.03 2.21 -3.04
N LYS A 334 -8.22 2.74 -4.26
CA LYS A 334 -8.61 4.15 -4.45
C LYS A 334 -9.98 4.43 -3.82
N TYR A 335 -10.95 3.53 -4.02
CA TYR A 335 -12.29 3.68 -3.45
C TYR A 335 -12.28 3.59 -1.93
N LEU A 336 -11.48 2.66 -1.35
CA LEU A 336 -11.31 2.56 0.10
C LEU A 336 -10.77 3.86 0.70
N VAL A 337 -9.72 4.44 0.11
CA VAL A 337 -9.14 5.71 0.55
C VAL A 337 -10.17 6.84 0.48
N SER A 338 -10.87 6.98 -0.65
CA SER A 338 -11.92 7.99 -0.82
C SER A 338 -13.05 7.84 0.20
N PHE A 339 -13.49 6.60 0.45
CA PHE A 339 -14.50 6.29 1.45
C PHE A 339 -14.05 6.70 2.86
N LEU A 340 -12.83 6.36 3.26
CA LEU A 340 -12.29 6.72 4.58
C LEU A 340 -12.21 8.25 4.79
N PHE A 341 -11.77 9.00 3.78
CA PHE A 341 -11.81 10.47 3.83
C PHE A 341 -13.24 11.00 3.96
N THR A 342 -14.19 10.46 3.20
CA THR A 342 -15.60 10.88 3.22
C THR A 342 -16.25 10.64 4.60
N VAL A 343 -16.01 9.46 5.18
CA VAL A 343 -16.48 9.11 6.52
C VAL A 343 -15.86 10.04 7.55
N PHE A 344 -14.55 10.29 7.47
CA PHE A 344 -13.87 11.20 8.39
C PHE A 344 -14.43 12.62 8.34
N TYR A 345 -14.58 13.21 7.14
CA TYR A 345 -15.08 14.57 7.00
C TYR A 345 -16.55 14.70 7.45
N THR A 346 -17.38 13.68 7.17
CA THR A 346 -18.76 13.63 7.66
C THR A 346 -18.80 13.52 9.19
N ALA A 347 -18.02 12.62 9.78
CA ALA A 347 -17.93 12.46 11.23
C ALA A 347 -17.41 13.72 11.92
N ARG A 348 -16.40 14.39 11.34
CA ARG A 348 -15.89 15.67 11.83
C ARG A 348 -16.96 16.75 11.84
N THR A 349 -17.70 16.87 10.73
CA THR A 349 -18.81 17.81 10.58
C THR A 349 -19.85 17.60 11.69
N PHE A 350 -20.19 16.34 11.97
CA PHE A 350 -21.11 15.98 13.05
C PHE A 350 -20.55 16.31 14.45
N LEU A 351 -19.27 16.02 14.73
CA LEU A 351 -18.63 16.34 16.01
C LEU A 351 -18.56 17.84 16.29
N VAL A 352 -18.26 18.63 15.26
CA VAL A 352 -18.28 20.10 15.35
C VAL A 352 -19.70 20.58 15.64
N TYR A 353 -20.70 20.07 14.91
CA TYR A 353 -22.11 20.43 15.14
C TYR A 353 -22.52 20.20 16.60
N LEU A 354 -22.20 19.02 17.17
CA LEU A 354 -22.47 18.72 18.58
C LEU A 354 -21.76 19.68 19.54
N THR A 355 -20.50 20.02 19.27
CA THR A 355 -19.71 20.95 20.10
C THR A 355 -20.32 22.34 20.11
N ILE A 356 -20.78 22.84 18.94
CA ILE A 356 -21.33 24.19 18.83
C ILE A 356 -22.75 24.27 19.37
N ASN A 357 -23.59 23.27 19.10
CA ASN A 357 -24.98 23.25 19.54
C ASN A 357 -25.12 23.31 21.07
N GLN A 358 -24.18 22.68 21.80
CA GLN A 358 -24.18 22.72 23.27
C GLN A 358 -23.72 24.05 23.87
N LYS A 359 -23.03 24.91 23.11
CA LYS A 359 -22.59 26.24 23.59
C LYS A 359 -23.65 27.34 23.47
N GLY A 360 -24.86 26.98 23.09
CA GLY A 360 -26.10 27.60 23.58
C GLY A 360 -26.19 29.12 23.52
N ASN A 361 -26.50 29.66 22.32
CA ASN A 361 -27.50 30.75 22.15
C ASN A 361 -27.81 31.05 20.67
N ILE A 362 -27.55 30.10 19.76
CA ILE A 362 -27.69 30.31 18.32
C ILE A 362 -28.87 29.51 17.83
N LYS A 363 -29.73 30.12 17.01
CA LYS A 363 -30.83 29.45 16.32
C LYS A 363 -30.25 28.30 15.48
N THR A 364 -30.70 27.06 15.71
CA THR A 364 -30.20 25.84 15.04
C THR A 364 -30.13 25.97 13.52
N LEU A 365 -31.07 26.70 12.91
CA LEU A 365 -31.11 26.96 11.47
C LEU A 365 -29.89 27.76 10.96
N TYR A 366 -29.44 28.76 11.71
CA TYR A 366 -28.24 29.54 11.35
C TYR A 366 -26.98 28.68 11.48
N LEU A 367 -26.93 27.82 12.51
CA LEU A 367 -25.83 26.90 12.72
C LEU A 367 -25.71 25.88 11.58
N ILE A 368 -26.82 25.28 11.14
CA ILE A 368 -26.83 24.33 10.03
C ILE A 368 -26.35 25.00 8.74
N SER A 369 -26.89 26.19 8.40
CA SER A 369 -26.47 26.95 7.21
C SER A 369 -24.97 27.30 7.25
N TYR A 370 -24.48 27.76 8.40
CA TYR A 370 -23.06 28.02 8.63
C TYR A 370 -22.20 26.77 8.37
N LEU A 371 -22.59 25.63 8.96
CA LEU A 371 -21.84 24.39 8.88
C LEU A 371 -21.85 23.80 7.46
N CYS A 372 -22.96 23.95 6.74
CA CYS A 372 -23.07 23.57 5.34
C CYS A 372 -22.09 24.35 4.44
N ILE A 373 -21.98 25.67 4.64
CA ILE A 373 -21.05 26.50 3.85
C ILE A 373 -19.60 26.18 4.22
N VAL A 374 -19.30 26.03 5.51
CA VAL A 374 -17.92 25.88 5.98
C VAL A 374 -17.36 24.48 5.78
N GLU A 375 -18.16 23.44 6.00
CA GLU A 375 -17.71 22.04 6.00
C GLU A 375 -18.25 21.25 4.81
N VAL A 376 -19.57 21.27 4.57
CA VAL A 376 -20.21 20.41 3.55
C VAL A 376 -19.81 20.85 2.12
N PHE A 377 -19.79 22.15 1.83
CA PHE A 377 -19.47 22.65 0.50
C PHE A 377 -18.04 22.28 0.03
N PRO A 378 -16.98 22.47 0.83
CA PRO A 378 -15.65 21.97 0.48
C PRO A 378 -15.57 20.45 0.29
N ILE A 379 -16.36 19.66 1.05
CA ILE A 379 -16.39 18.19 0.90
C ILE A 379 -16.96 17.81 -0.46
N ILE A 380 -18.08 18.43 -0.88
CA ILE A 380 -18.71 18.17 -2.18
C ILE A 380 -17.76 18.50 -3.33
N ILE A 381 -17.08 19.64 -3.25
CA ILE A 381 -16.07 20.03 -4.25
C ILE A 381 -14.91 19.03 -4.27
N GLY A 382 -14.42 18.63 -3.09
CA GLY A 382 -13.35 17.64 -2.96
C GLY A 382 -13.72 16.31 -3.60
N LEU A 383 -14.89 15.77 -3.30
CA LEU A 383 -15.39 14.51 -3.87
C LEU A 383 -15.45 14.54 -5.40
N ARG A 384 -15.93 15.66 -5.97
CA ARG A 384 -16.00 15.83 -7.44
C ARG A 384 -14.62 15.86 -8.11
N MET A 385 -13.56 16.21 -7.39
CA MET A 385 -12.20 16.17 -7.95
C MET A 385 -11.56 14.78 -7.86
N PHE A 386 -12.04 13.91 -6.96
CA PHE A 386 -11.52 12.54 -6.75
C PHE A 386 -12.24 11.47 -7.59
N LEU A 387 -13.54 11.65 -7.82
CA LEU A 387 -14.34 10.95 -8.84
C LEU A 387 -13.86 11.36 -10.23
#